data_AF-X6MYZ0-F1
#
_entry.id   AF-X6MYZ0-F1
#
_cell.length_a   1.000
_cell.length_b   1.000
_cell.length_c   1.000
_cell.angle_alpha   90.00
_cell.angle_beta   90.00
_cell.angle_gamma   90.00
#
_symmetry.space_group_name_H-M   'P 1'
#
loop_
_entity.id
_entity.type
_entity.pdbx_description
1 polymer ?
#
loop_
_entity_poly.entity_id
_entity_poly.type
_entity_poly.pdbx_seq_one_letter_code
_entity_poly.pdbx_strand_id
1 'polypeptide(L)'
;MDKSEEQQALKQLTTVITENKKAAESAKTKLKKLKLANDKDNVTKSGSSVVQMKINEWNACARKFQQASNRFQSSLTQFNNELKGRQKRLIGAIDQDLSNEEIEKLVSDPNKAQAYIQESFQMVDVGDAMMDRLAEIESRTQGMRNIYDSLEELRAMWDELNFLTGQQQEMIDNIDYNVQQTSEKVGQATKNLEKAEESQKKGRKCKFMLLCICLALLLVIVLGILGGTGSFSGS
;
A
#
# COMPACT_ATOMS: atom_id res chain seq x y z
N MET A 1 34.82 -13.34 0.46
CA MET A 1 33.85 -12.98 -0.59
C MET A 1 34.65 -12.78 -1.85
N ASP A 2 34.33 -13.54 -2.89
CA ASP A 2 34.92 -13.34 -4.21
C ASP A 2 34.47 -11.98 -4.79
N LYS A 3 35.36 -11.24 -5.46
CA LYS A 3 35.03 -9.91 -6.06
C LYS A 3 33.80 -10.00 -6.98
N SER A 4 33.64 -11.15 -7.64
CA SER A 4 32.48 -11.47 -8.50
C SER A 4 31.15 -11.51 -7.74
N GLU A 5 31.13 -12.14 -6.56
CA GLU A 5 29.93 -12.25 -5.71
C GLU A 5 29.47 -10.89 -5.21
N GLU A 6 30.40 -10.00 -4.85
CA GLU A 6 30.07 -8.66 -4.37
C GLU A 6 29.49 -7.77 -5.48
N GLN A 7 30.08 -7.79 -6.67
CA GLN A 7 29.52 -7.08 -7.83
C GLN A 7 28.12 -7.60 -8.20
N GLN A 8 27.91 -8.91 -8.12
CA GLN A 8 26.59 -9.49 -8.38
C GLN A 8 25.56 -9.07 -7.33
N ALA A 9 25.95 -9.03 -6.05
CA ALA A 9 25.09 -8.55 -4.97
C ALA A 9 24.73 -7.06 -5.13
N LEU A 10 25.68 -6.21 -5.50
CA LEU A 10 25.43 -4.78 -5.77
C LEU A 10 24.49 -4.57 -6.96
N LYS A 11 24.64 -5.36 -8.03
CA LYS A 11 23.72 -5.34 -9.19
C LYS A 11 22.31 -5.75 -8.79
N GLN A 12 22.16 -6.88 -8.10
CA GLN A 12 20.86 -7.35 -7.61
C GLN A 12 20.20 -6.32 -6.70
N LEU A 13 20.98 -5.70 -5.81
CA LEU A 13 20.46 -4.65 -4.94
C LEU A 13 19.97 -3.45 -5.75
N THR A 14 20.74 -2.99 -6.73
CA THR A 14 20.32 -1.87 -7.61
C THR A 14 19.01 -2.19 -8.34
N THR A 15 18.85 -3.43 -8.79
CA THR A 15 17.59 -3.92 -9.37
C THR A 15 16.44 -3.86 -8.36
N VAL A 16 16.63 -4.42 -7.16
CA VAL A 16 15.61 -4.43 -6.10
C VAL A 16 15.22 -3.01 -5.68
N ILE A 17 16.18 -2.08 -5.59
CA ILE A 17 15.92 -0.66 -5.30
C ILE A 17 15.06 -0.03 -6.39
N THR A 18 15.41 -0.26 -7.66
CA THR A 18 14.68 0.27 -8.81
C THR A 18 13.25 -0.27 -8.88
N GLU A 19 13.07 -1.57 -8.63
CA GLU A 19 11.75 -2.21 -8.60
C GLU A 19 10.89 -1.68 -7.45
N ASN A 20 11.46 -1.57 -6.25
CA ASN A 20 10.77 -0.98 -5.09
C ASN A 20 10.37 0.48 -5.36
N LYS A 21 11.25 1.27 -5.99
CA LYS A 21 10.94 2.64 -6.41
C LYS A 21 9.75 2.67 -7.37
N LYS A 22 9.75 1.84 -8.41
CA LYS A 22 8.65 1.76 -9.38
C LYS A 22 7.33 1.35 -8.72
N ALA A 23 7.38 0.38 -7.82
CA ALA A 23 6.23 -0.06 -7.04
C ALA A 23 5.71 1.07 -6.14
N ALA A 24 6.61 1.81 -5.48
CA ALA A 24 6.27 2.92 -4.61
C ALA A 24 5.60 4.07 -5.38
N GLU A 25 6.14 4.45 -6.54
CA GLU A 25 5.54 5.46 -7.42
C GLU A 25 4.16 5.05 -7.93
N SER A 26 3.98 3.78 -8.29
CA SER A 26 2.67 3.25 -8.69
C SER A 26 1.66 3.32 -7.55
N ALA A 27 2.07 2.94 -6.33
CA ALA A 27 1.23 2.99 -5.14
C ALA A 27 0.85 4.45 -4.80
N LYS A 28 1.82 5.37 -4.81
CA LYS A 28 1.60 6.81 -4.62
C LYS A 28 0.57 7.35 -5.60
N THR A 29 0.73 7.06 -6.89
CA THR A 29 -0.19 7.51 -7.94
C THR A 29 -1.61 6.99 -7.73
N LYS A 30 -1.76 5.70 -7.36
CA LYS A 30 -3.07 5.11 -7.06
C LYS A 30 -3.69 5.75 -5.82
N LEU A 31 -2.93 5.93 -4.75
CA LEU A 31 -3.39 6.61 -3.53
C LEU A 31 -3.86 8.02 -3.84
N LYS A 32 -3.10 8.81 -4.60
CA LYS A 32 -3.48 10.17 -5.00
C LYS A 32 -4.80 10.19 -5.78
N LYS A 33 -4.97 9.29 -6.76
CA LYS A 33 -6.22 9.17 -7.54
C LYS A 33 -7.42 8.82 -6.65
N LEU A 34 -7.25 7.85 -5.75
CA LEU A 34 -8.31 7.45 -4.81
C LEU A 34 -8.69 8.58 -3.85
N LYS A 35 -7.71 9.35 -3.37
CA LYS A 35 -7.98 10.51 -2.50
C LYS A 35 -8.86 11.55 -3.20
N LEU A 36 -8.48 11.93 -4.42
CA LEU A 36 -9.24 12.91 -5.21
C LEU A 36 -10.67 12.42 -5.52
N ALA A 37 -10.82 11.13 -5.83
CA ALA A 37 -12.15 10.53 -6.05
C ALA A 37 -12.99 10.54 -4.76
N ASN A 38 -12.40 10.19 -3.62
CA ASN A 38 -13.07 10.20 -2.32
C ASN A 38 -13.48 11.60 -1.89
N ASP A 39 -12.62 12.61 -2.13
CA ASP A 39 -12.94 14.01 -1.79
C ASP A 39 -14.12 14.53 -2.63
N LYS A 40 -14.17 14.19 -3.91
CA LYS A 40 -15.32 14.51 -4.78
C LYS A 40 -16.60 13.80 -4.33
N ASP A 41 -16.51 12.51 -3.99
CA ASP A 41 -17.63 11.73 -3.46
C ASP A 41 -18.12 12.29 -2.11
N ASN A 42 -17.22 12.79 -1.25
CA ASN A 42 -17.57 13.37 0.05
C ASN A 42 -18.30 14.71 -0.07
N VAL A 43 -17.94 15.54 -1.05
CA VAL A 43 -18.68 16.79 -1.34
C VAL A 43 -20.08 16.49 -1.88
N THR A 44 -20.21 15.49 -2.76
CA THR A 44 -21.48 15.21 -3.45
C THR A 44 -22.43 14.29 -2.68
N LYS A 45 -21.89 13.42 -1.81
CA LYS A 45 -22.64 12.40 -1.06
C LYS A 45 -22.23 12.41 0.42
N SER A 46 -22.12 13.62 0.97
CA SER A 46 -21.74 13.85 2.36
C SER A 46 -22.63 13.03 3.31
N GLY A 47 -22.01 12.39 4.30
CA GLY A 47 -22.69 11.51 5.28
C GLY A 47 -23.01 10.10 4.79
N SER A 48 -22.73 9.75 3.53
CA SER A 48 -22.91 8.37 3.03
C SER A 48 -21.93 7.41 3.72
N SER A 49 -22.46 6.31 4.27
CA SER A 49 -21.64 5.24 4.88
C SER A 49 -20.64 4.63 3.89
N VAL A 50 -21.01 4.56 2.61
CA VAL A 50 -20.14 4.05 1.54
C VAL A 50 -18.95 4.98 1.32
N VAL A 51 -19.17 6.30 1.37
CA VAL A 51 -18.07 7.27 1.21
C VAL A 51 -17.13 7.24 2.40
N GLN A 52 -17.67 7.15 3.62
CA GLN A 52 -16.85 6.99 4.83
C GLN A 52 -16.03 5.69 4.80
N MET A 53 -16.62 4.58 4.33
CA MET A 53 -15.90 3.33 4.14
C MET A 53 -14.71 3.48 3.18
N LYS A 54 -14.90 4.14 2.03
CA LYS A 54 -13.82 4.38 1.06
C LYS A 54 -12.71 5.27 1.62
N ILE A 55 -13.06 6.28 2.43
CA ILE A 55 -12.08 7.16 3.10
C ILE A 55 -11.24 6.35 4.09
N ASN A 56 -11.87 5.48 4.88
CA ASN A 56 -11.15 4.62 5.83
C ASN A 56 -10.23 3.63 5.13
N GLU A 57 -10.71 2.99 4.05
CA GLU A 57 -9.90 2.09 3.23
C GLU A 57 -8.68 2.81 2.65
N TRP A 58 -8.86 4.02 2.14
CA TRP A 58 -7.78 4.84 1.64
C TRP A 58 -6.76 5.16 2.74
N ASN A 59 -7.22 5.62 3.90
CA ASN A 59 -6.34 5.95 5.03
C ASN A 59 -5.55 4.71 5.51
N ALA A 60 -6.18 3.53 5.55
CA ALA A 60 -5.51 2.28 5.89
C ALA A 60 -4.42 1.91 4.88
N CYS A 61 -4.67 2.10 3.58
CA CYS A 61 -3.68 1.89 2.53
C CYS A 61 -2.51 2.89 2.64
N ALA A 62 -2.80 4.17 2.90
CA ALA A 62 -1.78 5.20 3.10
C ALA A 62 -0.86 4.85 4.29
N ARG A 63 -1.41 4.37 5.41
CA ARG A 63 -0.61 3.90 6.56
C ARG A 63 0.32 2.73 6.23
N LYS A 64 -0.20 1.72 5.52
CA LYS A 64 0.62 0.57 5.12
C LYS A 64 1.75 0.99 4.20
N PHE A 65 1.47 1.90 3.27
CA PHE A 65 2.47 2.48 2.38
C PHE A 65 3.54 3.24 3.18
N GLN A 66 3.14 4.10 4.12
CA GLN A 66 4.06 4.80 5.03
C GLN A 66 4.97 3.85 5.80
N GLN A 67 4.40 2.81 6.40
CA GLN A 67 5.17 1.84 7.17
C GLN A 67 6.19 1.09 6.28
N ALA A 68 5.78 0.70 5.07
CA ALA A 68 6.66 0.05 4.11
C ALA A 68 7.80 0.99 3.67
N SER A 69 7.49 2.25 3.36
CA SER A 69 8.48 3.26 2.97
C SER A 69 9.49 3.55 4.08
N ASN A 70 9.04 3.69 5.33
CA ASN A 70 9.94 3.89 6.48
C ASN A 70 10.89 2.71 6.71
N ARG A 71 10.37 1.48 6.56
CA ARG A 71 11.20 0.26 6.63
C ARG A 71 12.23 0.24 5.52
N PHE A 72 11.82 0.56 4.29
CA PHE A 72 12.72 0.61 3.14
C PHE A 72 13.80 1.68 3.31
N GLN A 73 13.44 2.88 3.77
CA GLN A 73 14.39 3.96 4.06
C GLN A 73 15.40 3.56 5.14
N SER A 74 14.95 2.88 6.19
CA SER A 74 15.81 2.39 7.27
C SER A 74 16.80 1.34 6.75
N SER A 75 16.33 0.39 5.94
CA SER A 75 17.20 -0.61 5.29
C SER A 75 18.23 0.04 4.36
N LEU A 76 17.84 1.02 3.56
CA LEU A 76 18.76 1.77 2.68
C LEU A 76 19.80 2.55 3.49
N THR A 77 19.39 3.17 4.59
CA THR A 77 20.30 3.93 5.47
C THR A 77 21.33 3.00 6.12
N GLN A 78 20.88 1.86 6.66
CA GLN A 78 21.76 0.84 7.23
C GLN A 78 22.76 0.35 6.19
N PHE A 79 22.29 0.02 4.99
CA PHE A 79 23.15 -0.47 3.92
C PHE A 79 24.16 0.59 3.46
N ASN A 80 23.74 1.85 3.32
CA ASN A 80 24.65 2.95 3.01
C ASN A 80 25.75 3.09 4.08
N ASN A 81 25.41 2.96 5.37
CA ASN A 81 26.40 3.00 6.45
C ASN A 81 27.38 1.82 6.38
N GLU A 82 26.92 0.62 6.02
CA GLU A 82 27.80 -0.54 5.81
C GLU A 82 28.77 -0.32 4.63
N LEU A 83 28.29 0.24 3.52
CA LEU A 83 29.12 0.59 2.37
C LEU A 83 30.16 1.66 2.74
N LYS A 84 29.76 2.72 3.44
CA LYS A 84 30.67 3.73 3.96
C LYS A 84 31.76 3.11 4.84
N GLY A 85 31.38 2.23 5.77
CA GLY A 85 32.34 1.54 6.64
C GLY A 85 33.35 0.69 5.86
N ARG A 86 32.93 0.03 4.78
CA ARG A 86 33.84 -0.70 3.87
C ARG A 86 34.76 0.25 3.11
N GLN A 87 34.22 1.32 2.54
CA GLN A 87 35.00 2.31 1.79
C GLN A 87 36.06 2.99 2.67
N LYS A 88 35.71 3.33 3.91
CA LYS A 88 36.65 3.88 4.91
C LYS A 88 37.85 2.97 5.14
N ARG A 89 37.60 1.66 5.29
CA ARG A 89 38.67 0.66 5.47
C ARG A 89 39.56 0.52 4.24
N LEU A 90 38.99 0.62 3.04
CA LEU A 90 39.76 0.54 1.79
C LEU A 90 40.64 1.76 1.58
N ILE A 91 40.10 2.97 1.76
CA ILE A 91 40.86 4.22 1.64
C ILE A 91 41.98 4.25 2.68
N GLY A 92 41.71 3.95 3.96
CA GLY A 92 42.77 3.93 4.98
C GLY A 92 43.81 2.81 4.80
N ALA A 93 43.51 1.77 4.02
CA ALA A 93 44.48 0.73 3.66
C ALA A 93 45.35 1.12 2.45
N ILE A 94 44.91 2.10 1.68
CA ILE A 94 45.61 2.64 0.50
C ILE A 94 46.47 3.84 0.90
N ASP A 95 45.90 4.73 1.69
CA ASP A 95 46.47 6.02 2.05
C ASP A 95 46.52 6.12 3.57
N GLN A 96 47.72 5.85 4.11
CA GLN A 96 47.98 5.82 5.54
C GLN A 96 48.21 7.21 6.13
N ASP A 97 48.38 8.22 5.28
CA ASP A 97 48.62 9.61 5.71
C ASP A 97 47.31 10.33 6.04
N LEU A 98 46.18 9.86 5.49
CA LEU A 98 44.86 10.38 5.82
C LEU A 98 44.43 10.01 7.24
N SER A 99 44.02 11.02 8.01
CA SER A 99 43.39 10.79 9.30
C SER A 99 42.01 10.15 9.17
N ASN A 100 41.58 9.43 10.21
CA ASN A 100 40.24 8.83 10.26
C ASN A 100 39.09 9.85 10.05
N GLU A 101 39.32 11.12 10.38
CA GLU A 101 38.33 12.20 10.21
C GLU A 101 38.28 12.69 8.76
N GLU A 102 39.43 12.75 8.07
CA GLU A 102 39.49 13.08 6.64
C GLU A 102 38.83 11.98 5.81
N ILE A 103 39.10 10.71 6.12
CA ILE A 103 38.44 9.58 5.44
C ILE A 103 36.92 9.62 5.65
N GLU A 104 36.46 9.95 6.86
CA GLU A 104 35.02 10.11 7.13
C GLU A 104 34.38 11.21 6.27
N LYS A 105 35.07 12.34 6.12
CA LYS A 105 34.62 13.47 5.27
C LYS A 105 34.59 13.08 3.79
N LEU A 106 35.57 12.30 3.32
CA LEU A 106 35.63 11.80 1.94
C LEU A 106 34.47 10.84 1.64
N VAL A 107 34.23 9.87 2.53
CA VAL A 107 33.22 8.82 2.35
C VAL A 107 31.78 9.33 2.59
N SER A 108 31.63 10.41 3.35
CA SER A 108 30.31 11.01 3.61
C SER A 108 29.70 11.72 2.40
N ASP A 109 30.54 12.16 1.46
CA ASP A 109 30.13 12.87 0.25
C ASP A 109 30.59 12.07 -0.98
N PRO A 110 29.67 11.45 -1.75
CA PRO A 110 30.00 10.71 -2.96
C PRO A 110 30.83 11.49 -3.97
N ASN A 111 30.68 12.83 -4.04
CA ASN A 111 31.44 13.65 -4.96
C ASN A 111 32.90 13.83 -4.51
N LYS A 112 33.13 13.96 -3.20
CA LYS A 112 34.49 14.04 -2.64
C LYS A 112 35.20 12.70 -2.76
N ALA A 113 34.51 11.60 -2.47
CA ALA A 113 35.03 10.26 -2.72
C ALA A 113 35.43 10.07 -4.19
N GLN A 114 34.57 10.47 -5.13
CA GLN A 114 34.86 10.39 -6.57
C GLN A 114 36.09 11.22 -6.97
N ALA A 115 36.20 12.46 -6.49
CA ALA A 115 37.32 13.34 -6.79
C ALA A 115 38.66 12.76 -6.29
N TYR A 116 38.68 12.22 -5.06
CA TYR A 116 39.85 11.56 -4.49
C TYR A 116 40.28 10.33 -5.31
N ILE A 117 39.33 9.51 -5.75
CA ILE A 117 39.62 8.34 -6.59
C ILE A 117 40.24 8.78 -7.93
N GLN A 118 39.68 9.82 -8.56
CA GLN A 118 40.17 10.37 -9.82
C GLN A 118 41.60 10.90 -9.69
N GLU A 119 41.90 11.62 -8.60
CA GLU A 119 43.25 12.11 -8.29
C GLU A 119 44.23 10.96 -8.04
N SER A 120 43.79 9.95 -7.29
CA SER A 120 44.59 8.74 -7.01
C SER A 120 44.95 7.96 -8.28
N PHE A 121 44.04 7.90 -9.26
CA PHE A 121 44.30 7.26 -10.56
C PHE A 121 45.31 8.03 -11.44
N GLN A 122 45.52 9.32 -11.20
CA GLN A 122 46.45 10.15 -11.97
C GLN A 122 47.88 10.10 -11.41
N MET A 123 48.10 9.48 -10.25
CA MET A 123 49.44 9.28 -9.71
C MET A 123 50.22 8.29 -10.60
N VAL A 124 51.49 8.62 -10.87
CA VAL A 124 52.33 7.96 -11.89
C VAL A 124 52.80 6.55 -11.48
N ASP A 125 52.64 6.16 -10.22
CA ASP A 125 53.19 4.91 -9.64
C ASP A 125 52.12 3.98 -9.04
N VAL A 126 50.95 3.90 -9.69
CA VAL A 126 49.85 3.05 -9.24
C VAL A 126 50.03 1.64 -9.84
N GLY A 127 50.66 0.73 -9.10
CA GLY A 127 50.81 -0.67 -9.53
C GLY A 127 49.47 -1.41 -9.70
N ASP A 128 49.46 -2.54 -10.43
CA ASP A 128 48.23 -3.29 -10.77
C ASP A 128 47.31 -3.59 -9.57
N ALA A 129 47.90 -3.93 -8.41
CA ALA A 129 47.14 -4.22 -7.19
C ALA A 129 46.44 -2.98 -6.59
N MET A 130 46.99 -1.78 -6.80
CA MET A 130 46.42 -0.51 -6.37
C MET A 130 45.33 -0.06 -7.35
N MET A 131 45.54 -0.22 -8.65
CA MET A 131 44.51 0.00 -9.68
C MET A 131 43.25 -0.83 -9.41
N ASP A 132 43.43 -2.11 -9.07
CA ASP A 132 42.36 -3.04 -8.72
C ASP A 132 41.53 -2.58 -7.51
N ARG A 133 42.19 -1.95 -6.52
CA ARG A 133 41.53 -1.42 -5.32
C ARG A 133 40.80 -0.11 -5.62
N LEU A 134 41.40 0.79 -6.40
CA LEU A 134 40.77 2.03 -6.81
C LEU A 134 39.51 1.78 -7.66
N ALA A 135 39.56 0.81 -8.59
CA ALA A 135 38.40 0.40 -9.37
C ALA A 135 37.27 -0.16 -8.48
N GLU A 136 37.61 -0.86 -7.40
CA GLU A 136 36.63 -1.33 -6.41
C GLU A 136 35.98 -0.16 -5.66
N ILE A 137 36.78 0.82 -5.22
CA ILE A 137 36.29 2.03 -4.54
C ILE A 137 35.39 2.84 -5.50
N GLU A 138 35.74 2.95 -6.78
CA GLU A 138 34.94 3.63 -7.80
C GLU A 138 33.58 2.95 -7.97
N SER A 139 33.57 1.64 -8.19
CA SER A 139 32.32 0.86 -8.34
C SER A 139 31.40 1.01 -7.13
N ARG A 140 31.97 1.01 -5.91
CA ARG A 140 31.22 1.26 -4.68
C ARG A 140 30.68 2.68 -4.60
N THR A 141 31.49 3.68 -4.95
CA THR A 141 31.09 5.12 -4.96
C THR A 141 29.90 5.34 -5.88
N GLN A 142 29.92 4.72 -7.07
CA GLN A 142 28.80 4.77 -7.98
C GLN A 142 27.55 4.08 -7.41
N GLY A 143 27.71 2.93 -6.75
CA GLY A 143 26.61 2.25 -6.06
C GLY A 143 25.99 3.10 -4.95
N MET A 144 26.81 3.77 -4.14
CA MET A 144 26.35 4.70 -3.11
C MET A 144 25.58 5.87 -3.71
N ARG A 145 26.05 6.45 -4.82
CA ARG A 145 25.35 7.55 -5.52
C ARG A 145 23.91 7.13 -5.89
N ASN A 146 23.73 5.97 -6.51
CA ASN A 146 22.40 5.47 -6.84
C ASN A 146 21.49 5.28 -5.61
N ILE A 147 22.06 4.89 -4.47
CA ILE A 147 21.32 4.75 -3.20
C ILE A 147 20.92 6.11 -2.65
N TYR A 148 21.82 7.10 -2.70
CA TYR A 148 21.50 8.48 -2.31
C TYR A 148 20.38 9.07 -3.17
N ASP A 149 20.47 8.92 -4.49
CA ASP A 149 19.42 9.37 -5.41
C ASP A 149 18.08 8.70 -5.08
N SER A 150 18.11 7.39 -4.81
CA SER A 150 16.90 6.63 -4.43
C SER A 150 16.33 7.04 -3.08
N LEU A 151 17.18 7.39 -2.11
CA LEU A 151 16.79 7.92 -0.79
C LEU A 151 16.14 9.30 -0.92
N GLU A 152 16.70 10.17 -1.75
CA GLU A 152 16.19 11.52 -1.98
C GLU A 152 14.82 11.48 -2.66
N GLU A 153 14.67 10.67 -3.71
CA GLU A 153 13.39 10.49 -4.39
C GLU A 153 12.33 9.84 -3.48
N LEU A 154 12.72 8.85 -2.67
CA LEU A 154 11.81 8.25 -1.69
C LEU A 154 11.35 9.29 -0.67
N ARG A 155 12.26 10.16 -0.21
CA ARG A 155 11.93 11.27 0.68
C ARG A 155 10.99 12.27 0.02
N ALA A 156 11.20 12.61 -1.25
CA ALA A 156 10.30 13.49 -1.99
C ALA A 156 8.90 12.86 -2.17
N MET A 157 8.81 11.56 -2.49
CA MET A 157 7.54 10.82 -2.51
C MET A 157 6.85 10.84 -1.15
N TRP A 158 7.63 10.69 -0.08
CA TRP A 158 7.15 10.68 1.29
C TRP A 158 6.59 12.04 1.70
N ASP A 159 7.30 13.12 1.39
CA ASP A 159 6.86 14.49 1.65
C ASP A 159 5.60 14.84 0.84
N GLU A 160 5.50 14.39 -0.42
CA GLU A 160 4.27 14.53 -1.22
C GLU A 160 3.09 13.78 -0.58
N LEU A 161 3.30 12.54 -0.11
CA LEU A 161 2.25 11.80 0.59
C LEU A 161 1.86 12.50 1.89
N ASN A 162 2.83 12.96 2.68
CA ASN A 162 2.58 13.69 3.92
C ASN A 162 1.72 14.92 3.65
N PHE A 163 2.03 15.67 2.60
CA PHE A 163 1.22 16.80 2.14
C PHE A 163 -0.21 16.37 1.73
N LEU A 164 -0.35 15.28 0.97
CA LEU A 164 -1.66 14.72 0.61
C LEU A 164 -2.46 14.23 1.82
N THR A 165 -1.78 13.86 2.91
CA THR A 165 -2.36 13.47 4.19
C THR A 165 -2.44 14.61 5.21
N GLY A 166 -2.06 15.84 4.82
CA GLY A 166 -1.47 16.96 5.57
C GLY A 166 -1.96 17.41 6.96
N GLN A 167 -2.65 16.62 7.78
CA GLN A 167 -3.05 17.00 9.14
C GLN A 167 -3.48 15.85 10.07
N GLN A 168 -3.15 14.58 9.79
CA GLN A 168 -3.69 13.45 10.56
C GLN A 168 -2.72 12.87 11.61
N GLN A 169 -2.63 13.50 12.78
CA GLN A 169 -2.59 12.70 14.02
C GLN A 169 -4.01 12.49 14.56
N GLU A 170 -4.98 13.34 14.19
CA GLU A 170 -6.38 13.32 14.69
C GLU A 170 -7.34 12.37 13.93
N MET A 171 -7.09 12.07 12.65
CA MET A 171 -7.99 11.22 11.86
C MET A 171 -7.63 9.72 11.93
N ILE A 172 -6.50 9.37 12.56
CA ILE A 172 -6.10 7.98 12.76
C ILE A 172 -7.02 7.30 13.80
N ASP A 173 -7.32 7.98 14.91
CA ASP A 173 -8.31 7.52 15.91
C ASP A 173 -9.71 7.37 15.31
N ASN A 174 -10.03 8.20 14.31
CA ASN A 174 -11.31 8.12 13.61
C ASN A 174 -11.44 6.86 12.74
N ILE A 175 -10.37 6.15 12.39
CA ILE A 175 -10.49 4.95 11.55
C ILE A 175 -10.85 3.74 12.36
N ASP A 176 -10.27 3.56 13.55
CA ASP A 176 -10.70 2.48 14.44
C ASP A 176 -12.17 2.72 14.84
N TYR A 177 -12.53 3.96 15.15
CA TYR A 177 -13.92 4.36 15.39
C TYR A 177 -14.84 4.12 14.17
N ASN A 178 -14.45 4.58 12.97
CA ASN A 178 -15.30 4.45 11.79
C ASN A 178 -15.34 3.03 11.23
N VAL A 179 -14.29 2.22 11.39
CA VAL A 179 -14.27 0.79 11.07
C VAL A 179 -15.20 0.04 12.02
N GLN A 180 -15.15 0.35 13.32
CA GLN A 180 -16.10 -0.20 14.28
C GLN A 180 -17.54 0.18 13.92
N GLN A 181 -17.82 1.44 13.64
CA GLN A 181 -19.14 1.91 13.19
C GLN A 181 -19.60 1.26 11.87
N THR A 182 -18.69 1.05 10.92
CA THR A 182 -19.01 0.37 9.65
C THR A 182 -19.31 -1.10 9.89
N SER A 183 -18.52 -1.78 10.72
CA SER A 183 -18.73 -3.17 11.13
C SER A 183 -20.09 -3.35 11.81
N GLU A 184 -20.44 -2.45 12.73
CA GLU A 184 -21.74 -2.43 13.40
C GLU A 184 -22.89 -2.21 12.40
N LYS A 185 -22.76 -1.25 11.48
CA LYS A 185 -23.77 -0.98 10.44
C LYS A 185 -23.95 -2.15 9.48
N VAL A 186 -22.86 -2.81 9.06
CA VAL A 186 -22.93 -4.02 8.23
C VAL A 186 -23.61 -5.16 8.99
N GLY A 187 -23.28 -5.36 10.27
CA GLY A 187 -23.93 -6.34 11.12
C GLY A 187 -25.43 -6.08 11.35
N GLN A 188 -25.85 -4.82 11.39
CA GLN A 188 -27.27 -4.47 11.42
C GLN A 188 -27.95 -4.67 10.07
N ALA A 189 -27.28 -4.34 8.96
CA ALA A 189 -27.79 -4.56 7.62
C ALA A 189 -28.01 -6.05 7.32
N THR A 190 -27.09 -6.93 7.74
CA THR A 190 -27.25 -8.38 7.58
C THR A 190 -28.45 -8.91 8.38
N LYS A 191 -28.61 -8.47 9.64
CA LYS A 191 -29.81 -8.79 10.45
C LYS A 191 -31.11 -8.30 9.81
N ASN A 192 -31.10 -7.11 9.22
CA ASN A 192 -32.27 -6.57 8.53
C ASN A 192 -32.60 -7.36 7.26
N LEU A 193 -31.60 -7.84 6.51
CA LEU A 193 -31.79 -8.71 5.35
C LEU A 193 -32.34 -10.08 5.76
N GLU A 194 -31.85 -10.68 6.85
CA GLU A 194 -32.36 -11.94 7.39
C GLU A 194 -33.84 -11.82 7.81
N LYS A 195 -34.18 -10.75 8.55
CA LYS A 195 -35.58 -10.46 8.91
C LYS A 195 -36.45 -10.20 7.68
N ALA A 196 -35.93 -9.52 6.66
CA ALA A 196 -36.65 -9.28 5.41
C ALA A 196 -36.92 -10.59 4.66
N GLU A 197 -35.96 -11.52 4.61
CA GLU A 197 -36.12 -12.85 4.03
C GLU A 197 -37.19 -13.67 4.79
N GLU A 198 -37.15 -13.65 6.12
CA GLU A 198 -38.14 -14.34 6.96
C GLU A 198 -39.56 -13.75 6.77
N SER A 199 -39.66 -12.42 6.73
CA SER A 199 -40.91 -11.71 6.46
C SER A 199 -41.44 -12.04 5.05
N GLN A 200 -40.57 -12.11 4.05
CA GLN A 200 -40.95 -12.51 2.70
C GLN A 200 -41.47 -13.97 2.67
N LYS A 201 -40.80 -14.90 3.39
CA LYS A 201 -41.25 -16.29 3.54
C LYS A 201 -42.64 -16.37 4.19
N LYS A 202 -42.88 -15.62 5.27
CA LYS A 202 -44.18 -15.53 5.96
C LYS A 202 -45.26 -14.94 5.05
N GLY A 203 -44.94 -13.85 4.33
CA GLY A 203 -45.85 -13.21 3.38
C GLY A 203 -46.30 -14.15 2.24
N ARG A 204 -45.40 -14.99 1.71
CA ARG A 204 -45.77 -16.02 0.71
C ARG A 204 -46.75 -17.05 1.28
N LYS A 205 -46.55 -17.51 2.52
CA LYS A 205 -47.46 -18.46 3.19
C LYS A 205 -48.84 -17.84 3.43
N CYS A 206 -48.90 -16.59 3.89
CA CYS A 206 -50.18 -15.88 4.06
C CYS A 206 -50.93 -15.70 2.74
N LYS A 207 -50.23 -15.32 1.65
CA LYS A 207 -50.84 -15.19 0.31
C LYS A 207 -51.42 -16.52 -0.18
N PHE A 208 -50.70 -17.63 0.03
CA PHE A 208 -51.18 -18.96 -0.34
C PHE A 208 -52.40 -19.39 0.49
N MET A 209 -52.38 -19.14 1.81
CA MET A 209 -53.53 -19.42 2.67
C MET A 209 -54.77 -18.63 2.27
N LEU A 210 -54.63 -17.33 1.97
CA LEU A 210 -55.70 -16.49 1.45
C LEU A 210 -56.26 -17.02 0.13
N LEU A 211 -55.38 -17.44 -0.80
CA LEU A 211 -55.80 -18.06 -2.07
C LEU A 211 -56.62 -19.33 -1.84
N CYS A 212 -56.16 -20.23 -0.96
CA CYS A 212 -56.88 -21.45 -0.62
C CYS A 212 -58.28 -21.18 -0.03
N ILE A 213 -58.40 -20.18 0.85
CA ILE A 213 -59.68 -19.77 1.43
C ILE A 213 -60.62 -19.24 0.33
N CYS A 214 -60.11 -18.37 -0.56
CA CYS A 214 -60.92 -17.86 -1.68
C CYS A 214 -61.40 -18.97 -2.62
N LEU A 215 -60.55 -19.95 -2.94
CA LEU A 215 -60.92 -21.10 -3.78
C LEU A 215 -61.97 -21.99 -3.11
N ALA A 216 -61.83 -22.23 -1.80
CA ALA A 216 -62.81 -23.00 -1.04
C ALA A 216 -64.19 -22.32 -1.03
N LEU A 217 -64.23 -20.99 -0.82
CA LEU A 217 -65.48 -20.23 -0.87
C LEU A 217 -66.13 -20.28 -2.26
N LEU A 218 -65.35 -20.16 -3.33
CA LEU A 218 -65.85 -20.29 -4.71
C LEU A 218 -66.45 -21.67 -4.97
N LEU A 219 -65.81 -22.75 -4.50
CA LEU A 219 -66.33 -24.11 -4.64
C LEU A 219 -67.67 -24.29 -3.92
N VAL A 220 -67.81 -23.76 -2.71
CA VAL A 220 -69.06 -23.81 -1.94
C VAL A 220 -70.19 -23.09 -2.69
N ILE A 221 -69.91 -21.93 -3.27
CA ILE A 221 -70.88 -21.17 -4.06
C ILE A 221 -71.32 -21.98 -5.30
N VAL A 222 -70.38 -22.57 -6.04
CA VAL A 222 -70.67 -23.37 -7.23
C VAL A 222 -71.50 -24.61 -6.89
N LEU A 223 -71.16 -25.33 -5.81
CA LEU A 223 -71.90 -26.50 -5.35
C LEU A 223 -73.31 -26.13 -4.84
N GLY A 224 -73.47 -24.98 -4.19
CA GLY A 224 -74.79 -24.48 -3.78
C GLY A 224 -75.71 -24.18 -4.96
N ILE A 225 -75.17 -23.60 -6.03
CA ILE A 225 -75.92 -23.34 -7.26
C ILE A 225 -76.28 -24.65 -7.98
N LEU A 226 -75.34 -25.60 -8.11
CA LEU A 226 -75.58 -26.90 -8.77
C LEU A 226 -76.49 -27.84 -7.96
N GLY A 227 -76.40 -27.82 -6.62
CA GLY A 227 -77.29 -28.59 -5.74
C GLY A 227 -78.70 -28.00 -5.66
N GLY A 228 -78.82 -26.68 -5.79
CA GLY A 228 -80.10 -25.97 -5.85
C GLY A 228 -80.89 -26.24 -7.14
N THR A 229 -80.21 -26.46 -8.26
CA THR A 229 -80.88 -26.78 -9.54
C THR A 229 -81.23 -28.27 -9.68
N GLY A 230 -80.61 -29.16 -8.91
CA GLY A 230 -80.93 -30.60 -8.90
C GLY A 230 -82.21 -30.99 -8.17
N SER A 231 -82.77 -30.12 -7.32
CA SER A 231 -83.97 -30.41 -6.51
C SER A 231 -85.29 -29.90 -7.11
N PHE A 232 -85.29 -29.39 -8.36
CA PHE A 232 -86.49 -28.83 -9.01
C PHE A 232 -86.93 -29.56 -10.30
N SER A 233 -86.38 -30.74 -10.60
CA SER A 233 -86.88 -31.61 -11.69
C SER A 233 -87.33 -32.95 -11.11
N GLY A 234 -88.43 -32.94 -10.38
CA GLY A 234 -88.98 -34.15 -9.78
C GLY A 234 -90.37 -33.94 -9.19
N SER A 235 -91.30 -33.38 -9.97
CA SER A 235 -92.76 -33.54 -9.88
C SER A 235 -93.39 -32.89 -11.11
#